data_AF-A0A2D4XCL0-F1
#
_entry.id   AF-A0A2D4XCL0-F1
#
_cell.length_a   1.000
_cell.length_b   1.000
_cell.length_c   1.000
_cell.angle_alpha   90.00
_cell.angle_beta   90.00
_cell.angle_gamma   90.00
#
_symmetry.space_group_name_H-M   'P 1'
#
loop_
_entity.id
_entity.type
_entity.pdbx_description
1 polymer ?
#
loop_
_entity_poly.entity_id
_entity_poly.type
_entity_poly.pdbx_seq_one_letter_code
_entity_poly.pdbx_strand_id
1 'polypeptide(L)'
;KEQLPCASGSYQPDPFQTNCILADRGFMVPQPGQTSQIGCVAGYYSSLKGQSACTPASRGYYVPEVESTSQTPCPSGQSTLDEASTFFDLCFSDFDGDGIPDQFDTDADNDGVLNGDDYDWLDPEVSADSDGDRIPDSIDVDDDNDGVNDTDDPFPMNQNEWEDKDGDGIGDNEDDDDDGDGRRDIFDVFPNDGNEWSDADGDGIGDNSDADDDNDGRCDDTTYWRPDLVPPSNRGPSQDGDNIPDCFASAKGDAFPFDANETDDTDGDSIGNNVDTDCDGDGWLNPVPCTMNSDGAEGTDAFPLDDWRWSDSDGDGHADQGPNMDVFPDDPNEWMDSDRDGVGNNNDVCQLVPGVSPSTEGFLELLAIPGNELGCPLQALLGDEIVVDELDSDEDVFSDSGAADYDGDGISDLQDDDDDNDGIPDSEDGVLGDGKWARDPFRPFTYENWSIILISVSFIGIMGYRIFDAKKRGISTIRSKRIRIK
;
A
#
# COMPACT_ATOMS: atom_id res chain seq x y z
N LYS A 1 -1.56 87.38 -68.81
CA LYS A 1 -1.58 87.40 -67.33
C LYS A 1 -2.51 86.27 -66.92
N GLU A 2 -1.96 85.27 -66.25
CA GLU A 2 -2.74 84.17 -65.70
C GLU A 2 -3.39 84.67 -64.41
N GLN A 3 -4.68 84.37 -64.20
CA GLN A 3 -5.35 84.64 -62.93
C GLN A 3 -5.08 83.46 -62.00
N LEU A 4 -4.44 83.74 -60.87
CA LEU A 4 -4.22 82.76 -59.81
C LEU A 4 -5.38 82.87 -58.80
N PRO A 5 -6.14 81.80 -58.56
CA PRO A 5 -7.16 81.81 -57.52
C PRO A 5 -6.51 81.95 -56.14
N CYS A 6 -7.22 82.57 -55.20
CA CYS A 6 -6.81 82.59 -53.80
C CYS A 6 -6.70 81.17 -53.26
N ALA A 7 -5.67 80.89 -52.46
CA ALA A 7 -5.51 79.59 -51.82
C ALA A 7 -6.62 79.36 -50.78
N SER A 8 -6.92 78.09 -50.46
CA SER A 8 -7.78 77.75 -49.33
C SER A 8 -7.33 78.46 -48.05
N GLY A 9 -8.27 78.89 -47.22
CA GLY A 9 -8.03 79.80 -46.12
C GLY A 9 -8.04 81.28 -46.50
N SER A 10 -8.13 81.62 -47.79
CA SER A 10 -8.20 83.02 -48.24
C SER A 10 -9.21 83.23 -49.36
N TYR A 11 -9.92 84.35 -49.33
CA TYR A 11 -11.00 84.66 -50.26
C TYR A 11 -10.82 86.06 -50.87
N GLN A 12 -11.51 86.32 -51.98
CA GLN A 12 -11.51 87.63 -52.62
C GLN A 12 -12.89 87.92 -53.24
N PRO A 13 -13.71 88.80 -52.64
CA PRO A 13 -15.06 89.11 -53.13
C PRO A 13 -15.05 89.97 -54.39
N ASP A 14 -14.04 90.82 -54.57
CA ASP A 14 -14.00 91.81 -55.66
C ASP A 14 -13.16 91.31 -56.85
N PRO A 15 -13.66 91.44 -58.10
CA PRO A 15 -12.88 91.10 -59.27
C PRO A 15 -11.70 92.08 -59.47
N PHE A 16 -10.64 91.61 -60.15
CA PHE A 16 -9.44 92.37 -60.51
C PHE A 16 -8.51 92.80 -59.36
N GLN A 17 -8.65 92.19 -58.18
CA GLN A 17 -7.73 92.41 -57.07
C GLN A 17 -6.43 91.60 -57.21
N THR A 18 -5.35 92.08 -56.59
CA THR A 18 -4.02 91.43 -56.60
C THR A 18 -3.70 90.68 -55.31
N ASN A 19 -4.51 90.84 -54.26
CA ASN A 19 -4.28 90.27 -52.93
C ASN A 19 -5.49 89.44 -52.49
N CYS A 20 -5.23 88.40 -51.69
CA CYS A 20 -6.27 87.59 -51.05
C CYS A 20 -6.44 87.99 -49.59
N ILE A 21 -7.67 87.95 -49.09
CA ILE A 21 -8.02 88.24 -47.71
C ILE A 21 -8.03 86.91 -46.95
N LEU A 22 -7.31 86.83 -45.84
CA LEU A 22 -7.37 85.64 -44.97
C LEU A 22 -8.74 85.54 -44.31
N ALA A 23 -9.28 84.32 -44.20
CA ALA A 23 -10.46 84.06 -43.40
C ALA A 23 -10.29 84.62 -41.98
N ASP A 24 -11.33 85.23 -41.43
CA ASP A 24 -11.33 85.69 -40.05
C ASP A 24 -11.44 84.51 -39.06
N ARG A 25 -11.12 84.77 -37.78
CA ARG A 25 -11.36 83.77 -36.72
C ARG A 25 -12.86 83.48 -36.63
N GLY A 26 -13.21 82.23 -36.40
CA GLY A 26 -14.61 81.77 -36.47
C GLY A 26 -15.09 81.46 -37.89
N PHE A 27 -14.24 81.66 -38.91
CA PHE A 27 -14.57 81.37 -40.31
C PHE A 27 -13.54 80.44 -40.97
N MET A 28 -13.99 79.78 -42.04
CA MET A 28 -13.18 78.93 -42.89
C MET A 28 -13.38 79.25 -44.38
N VAL A 29 -12.38 78.89 -45.19
CA VAL A 29 -12.43 78.95 -46.67
C VAL A 29 -11.90 77.62 -47.22
N PRO A 30 -12.76 76.60 -47.41
CA PRO A 30 -12.33 75.23 -47.71
C PRO A 30 -11.67 75.04 -49.07
N GLN A 31 -12.03 75.85 -50.07
CA GLN A 31 -11.56 75.65 -51.43
C GLN A 31 -10.85 76.89 -51.99
N PRO A 32 -9.89 76.69 -52.91
CA PRO A 32 -9.29 77.81 -53.63
C PRO A 32 -10.31 78.59 -54.47
N GLY A 33 -10.11 79.89 -54.62
CA GLY A 33 -10.90 80.75 -55.51
C GLY A 33 -12.27 81.16 -54.97
N GLN A 34 -12.54 80.99 -53.67
CA GLN A 34 -13.80 81.41 -53.06
C GLN A 34 -13.90 82.94 -52.95
N THR A 35 -15.13 83.45 -53.10
CA THR A 35 -15.44 84.89 -53.02
C THR A 35 -15.95 85.31 -51.65
N SER A 36 -16.17 84.38 -50.73
CA SER A 36 -16.65 84.64 -49.36
C SER A 36 -16.06 83.64 -48.38
N GLN A 37 -16.01 84.03 -47.11
CA GLN A 37 -15.74 83.12 -46.00
C GLN A 37 -17.03 82.45 -45.49
N ILE A 38 -16.90 81.28 -44.86
CA ILE A 38 -18.00 80.48 -44.31
C ILE A 38 -17.81 80.41 -42.80
N GLY A 39 -18.83 80.79 -42.03
CA GLY A 39 -18.79 80.71 -40.56
C GLY A 39 -18.74 79.26 -40.08
N CYS A 40 -17.98 79.00 -39.03
CA CYS A 40 -18.01 77.70 -38.35
C CYS A 40 -19.39 77.46 -37.74
N VAL A 41 -19.90 76.24 -37.87
CA VAL A 41 -21.16 75.84 -37.23
C VAL A 41 -20.93 75.55 -35.75
N ALA A 42 -22.01 75.54 -34.95
CA ALA A 42 -21.91 75.09 -33.55
C ALA A 42 -21.24 73.70 -33.48
N GLY A 43 -20.43 73.49 -32.45
CA GLY A 43 -19.54 72.33 -32.34
C GLY A 43 -18.17 72.52 -32.99
N TYR A 44 -17.98 73.55 -33.82
CA TYR A 44 -16.73 73.81 -34.52
C TYR A 44 -16.25 75.25 -34.29
N TYR A 45 -14.94 75.43 -34.21
CA TYR A 45 -14.32 76.74 -33.99
C TYR A 45 -13.13 76.99 -34.92
N SER A 46 -12.74 78.25 -35.07
CA SER A 46 -11.55 78.66 -35.81
C SER A 46 -10.77 79.71 -35.02
N SER A 47 -9.63 79.30 -34.45
CA SER A 47 -8.81 80.14 -33.57
C SER A 47 -7.78 81.00 -34.33
N LEU A 48 -7.42 80.59 -35.55
CA LEU A 48 -6.41 81.26 -36.38
C LEU A 48 -7.06 81.92 -37.60
N LYS A 49 -6.52 83.06 -38.01
CA LYS A 49 -6.88 83.64 -39.31
C LYS A 49 -6.34 82.76 -40.43
N GLY A 50 -7.10 82.66 -41.52
CA GLY A 50 -6.67 81.95 -42.71
C GLY A 50 -6.91 80.44 -42.67
N GLN A 51 -7.79 79.94 -41.80
CA GLN A 51 -8.09 78.51 -41.74
C GLN A 51 -8.91 78.06 -42.96
N SER A 52 -8.52 76.91 -43.52
CA SER A 52 -9.28 76.26 -44.59
C SER A 52 -10.40 75.37 -44.04
N ALA A 53 -10.35 74.96 -42.78
CA ALA A 53 -11.37 74.13 -42.15
C ALA A 53 -11.54 74.55 -40.69
N CYS A 54 -12.75 74.42 -40.16
CA CYS A 54 -13.01 74.59 -38.73
C CYS A 54 -12.55 73.36 -37.95
N THR A 55 -12.05 73.56 -36.73
CA THR A 55 -11.66 72.51 -35.80
C THR A 55 -12.86 72.08 -34.98
N PRO A 56 -13.18 70.78 -34.85
CA PRO A 56 -14.23 70.32 -33.95
C PRO A 56 -13.84 70.60 -32.48
N ALA A 57 -14.82 70.82 -31.61
CA ALA A 57 -14.59 70.81 -30.18
C ALA A 57 -14.01 69.45 -29.76
N SER A 58 -12.91 69.46 -29.01
CA SER A 58 -12.31 68.24 -28.46
C SER A 58 -13.22 67.64 -27.37
N ARG A 59 -13.03 66.35 -27.04
CA ARG A 59 -13.69 65.75 -25.86
C ARG A 59 -13.40 66.55 -24.60
N GLY A 60 -14.42 66.71 -23.75
CA GLY A 60 -14.38 67.58 -22.57
C GLY A 60 -14.61 69.07 -22.88
N TYR A 61 -14.96 69.41 -24.12
CA TYR A 61 -15.25 70.78 -24.54
C TYR A 61 -16.50 70.85 -25.41
N TYR A 62 -17.16 72.01 -25.40
CA TYR A 62 -18.29 72.30 -26.27
C TYR A 62 -18.18 73.69 -26.91
N VAL A 63 -18.85 73.85 -28.05
CA VAL A 63 -18.94 75.12 -28.80
C VAL A 63 -20.42 75.43 -29.06
N PRO A 64 -21.06 76.32 -28.29
CA PRO A 64 -22.51 76.54 -28.37
C PRO A 64 -22.96 77.47 -29.48
N GLU A 65 -22.08 78.35 -29.94
CA GLU A 65 -22.40 79.41 -30.89
C GLU A 65 -21.73 79.16 -32.25
N VAL A 66 -22.40 79.62 -33.31
CA VAL A 66 -21.80 79.71 -34.65
C VAL A 66 -20.72 80.80 -34.67
N GLU A 67 -19.76 80.69 -35.58
CA GLU A 67 -18.66 81.65 -35.76
C GLU A 67 -17.73 81.77 -34.53
N SER A 68 -17.67 80.71 -33.71
CA SER A 68 -16.86 80.67 -32.49
C SER A 68 -15.35 80.66 -32.78
N THR A 69 -14.59 81.41 -31.98
CA THR A 69 -13.12 81.48 -32.10
C THR A 69 -12.37 80.51 -31.19
N SER A 70 -13.07 79.86 -30.27
CA SER A 70 -12.52 78.95 -29.26
C SER A 70 -13.59 77.96 -28.79
N GLN A 71 -13.15 76.88 -28.17
CA GLN A 71 -14.00 75.94 -27.43
C GLN A 71 -14.07 76.29 -25.94
N THR A 72 -15.13 75.85 -25.27
CA THR A 72 -15.37 76.05 -23.83
C THR A 72 -15.23 74.71 -23.09
N PRO A 73 -14.43 74.62 -22.02
CA PRO A 73 -14.31 73.38 -21.26
C PRO A 73 -15.60 73.05 -20.51
N CYS A 74 -15.87 71.77 -20.33
CA CYS A 74 -16.84 71.29 -19.36
C CYS A 74 -16.42 71.67 -17.92
N PRO A 75 -17.35 71.65 -16.95
CA PRO A 75 -17.02 71.72 -15.53
C PRO A 75 -15.97 70.69 -15.11
N SER A 76 -15.32 70.92 -13.96
CA SER A 76 -14.39 69.95 -13.39
C SER A 76 -15.10 68.62 -13.12
N GLY A 77 -14.44 67.50 -13.47
CA GLY A 77 -14.99 66.15 -13.34
C GLY A 77 -16.13 65.86 -14.32
N GLN A 78 -16.12 66.51 -15.50
CA GLN A 78 -17.09 66.24 -16.56
C GLN A 78 -16.44 66.23 -17.94
N SER A 79 -16.93 65.34 -18.80
CA SER A 79 -16.54 65.25 -20.20
C SER A 79 -17.74 65.08 -21.14
N THR A 80 -17.47 65.30 -22.43
CA THR A 80 -18.42 65.08 -23.53
C THR A 80 -18.12 63.76 -24.22
N LEU A 81 -19.14 62.96 -24.52
CA LEU A 81 -18.98 61.67 -25.21
C LEU A 81 -18.33 61.81 -26.60
N ASP A 82 -18.85 62.76 -27.39
CA ASP A 82 -18.47 62.96 -28.79
C ASP A 82 -17.69 64.26 -29.00
N GLU A 83 -16.80 64.24 -30.00
CA GLU A 83 -16.24 65.46 -30.56
C GLU A 83 -17.32 66.36 -31.17
N ALA A 84 -17.00 67.65 -31.32
CA ALA A 84 -17.90 68.67 -31.85
C ALA A 84 -19.20 68.87 -31.04
N SER A 85 -19.14 68.62 -29.74
CA SER A 85 -20.26 68.87 -28.82
C SER A 85 -20.72 70.33 -28.83
N THR A 86 -22.04 70.55 -28.85
CA THR A 86 -22.64 71.88 -29.06
C THR A 86 -23.30 72.48 -27.82
N PHE A 87 -23.47 71.74 -26.72
CA PHE A 87 -24.20 72.23 -25.54
C PHE A 87 -23.52 71.82 -24.24
N PHE A 88 -23.73 72.63 -23.21
CA PHE A 88 -23.33 72.35 -21.84
C PHE A 88 -24.00 71.08 -21.29
N ASP A 89 -25.25 70.80 -21.67
CA ASP A 89 -26.00 69.62 -21.23
C ASP A 89 -25.43 68.28 -21.75
N LEU A 90 -24.40 68.34 -22.60
CA LEU A 90 -23.64 67.17 -23.08
C LEU A 90 -22.35 66.95 -22.27
N CYS A 91 -22.11 67.75 -21.23
CA CYS A 91 -21.10 67.49 -20.22
C CYS A 91 -21.71 66.55 -19.17
N PHE A 92 -21.21 65.32 -19.12
CA PHE A 92 -21.59 64.29 -18.17
C PHE A 92 -20.45 64.10 -17.18
N SER A 93 -20.73 63.53 -16.00
CA SER A 93 -19.69 63.17 -15.04
C SER A 93 -18.63 62.26 -15.68
N ASP A 94 -17.38 62.52 -15.31
CA ASP A 94 -16.15 61.85 -15.75
C ASP A 94 -15.24 61.84 -14.52
N PHE A 95 -15.35 60.78 -13.72
CA PHE A 95 -14.81 60.69 -12.38
C PHE A 95 -13.28 60.56 -12.37
N ASP A 96 -12.73 59.69 -13.21
CA ASP A 96 -11.28 59.48 -13.37
C ASP A 96 -10.59 60.53 -14.27
N GLY A 97 -11.35 61.26 -15.09
CA GLY A 97 -10.84 62.28 -15.99
C GLY A 97 -10.17 61.73 -17.26
N ASP A 98 -10.49 60.51 -17.68
CA ASP A 98 -9.94 59.88 -18.89
C ASP A 98 -10.57 60.44 -20.19
N GLY A 99 -11.67 61.17 -20.03
CA GLY A 99 -12.42 61.83 -21.09
C GLY A 99 -13.62 61.04 -21.62
N ILE A 100 -13.92 59.88 -21.05
CA ILE A 100 -15.13 59.08 -21.25
C ILE A 100 -16.07 59.35 -20.07
N PRO A 101 -17.34 59.70 -20.32
CA PRO A 101 -18.25 59.88 -19.19
C PRO A 101 -18.61 58.58 -18.47
N ASP A 102 -18.78 58.62 -17.14
CA ASP A 102 -19.01 57.45 -16.27
C ASP A 102 -20.09 56.49 -16.81
N GLN A 103 -21.21 57.03 -17.32
CA GLN A 103 -22.33 56.22 -17.85
C GLN A 103 -21.99 55.43 -19.14
N PHE A 104 -20.86 55.74 -19.75
CA PHE A 104 -20.33 55.12 -20.96
C PHE A 104 -18.92 54.56 -20.74
N ASP A 105 -18.41 54.68 -19.52
CA ASP A 105 -17.17 54.05 -19.11
C ASP A 105 -17.45 52.62 -18.66
N THR A 106 -16.50 51.74 -18.93
CA THR A 106 -16.50 50.36 -18.44
C THR A 106 -15.79 50.22 -17.10
N ASP A 107 -14.99 51.22 -16.71
CA ASP A 107 -14.19 51.29 -15.48
C ASP A 107 -14.10 52.79 -15.12
N ALA A 108 -15.11 53.29 -14.40
CA ALA A 108 -15.35 54.74 -14.28
C ALA A 108 -14.43 55.45 -13.27
N ASP A 109 -13.72 54.70 -12.44
CA ASP A 109 -12.67 55.21 -11.55
C ASP A 109 -11.26 54.78 -11.93
N ASN A 110 -11.12 53.97 -12.98
CA ASN A 110 -9.88 53.53 -13.58
C ASN A 110 -8.96 52.79 -12.58
N ASP A 111 -9.57 52.06 -11.64
CA ASP A 111 -8.85 51.24 -10.67
C ASP A 111 -8.45 49.85 -11.21
N GLY A 112 -9.02 49.47 -12.37
CA GLY A 112 -8.75 48.24 -13.09
C GLY A 112 -9.81 47.15 -12.95
N VAL A 113 -10.86 47.37 -12.15
CA VAL A 113 -12.04 46.50 -12.06
C VAL A 113 -13.16 47.08 -12.90
N LEU A 114 -13.91 46.22 -13.59
CA LEU A 114 -15.01 46.69 -14.42
C LEU A 114 -16.19 47.09 -13.55
N ASN A 115 -16.90 48.16 -13.90
CA ASN A 115 -18.09 48.66 -13.19
C ASN A 115 -19.16 47.61 -12.85
N GLY A 116 -19.19 46.47 -13.55
CA GLY A 116 -20.14 45.38 -13.31
C GLY A 116 -19.70 44.38 -12.25
N ASP A 117 -18.38 44.29 -12.03
CA ASP A 117 -17.71 43.43 -11.07
C ASP A 117 -17.18 44.25 -9.87
N ASP A 118 -17.47 45.56 -9.89
CA ASP A 118 -17.05 46.52 -8.88
C ASP A 118 -18.15 46.76 -7.84
N TYR A 119 -17.79 46.71 -6.56
CA TYR A 119 -18.67 47.01 -5.45
C TYR A 119 -19.14 48.47 -5.45
N ASP A 120 -18.22 49.42 -5.68
CA ASP A 120 -18.49 50.84 -5.84
C ASP A 120 -17.69 51.39 -7.02
N TRP A 121 -18.25 51.20 -8.22
CA TRP A 121 -17.80 51.71 -9.53
C TRP A 121 -17.45 53.21 -9.65
N LEU A 122 -17.44 53.99 -8.57
CA LEU A 122 -17.01 55.39 -8.48
C LEU A 122 -16.10 55.65 -7.26
N ASP A 123 -15.62 54.60 -6.58
CA ASP A 123 -14.68 54.69 -5.47
C ASP A 123 -13.51 53.72 -5.68
N PRO A 124 -12.37 54.21 -6.18
CA PRO A 124 -11.22 53.36 -6.56
C PRO A 124 -10.50 52.75 -5.33
N GLU A 125 -10.97 53.04 -4.12
CA GLU A 125 -10.51 52.40 -2.89
C GLU A 125 -11.34 51.16 -2.51
N VAL A 126 -12.50 50.94 -3.15
CA VAL A 126 -13.47 49.88 -2.79
C VAL A 126 -13.95 49.16 -4.06
N SER A 127 -13.10 48.27 -4.55
CA SER A 127 -13.15 47.74 -5.91
C SER A 127 -13.90 46.40 -6.02
N ALA A 128 -13.34 45.28 -5.53
CA ALA A 128 -13.92 43.95 -5.77
C ALA A 128 -14.89 43.47 -4.67
N ASP A 129 -15.94 42.74 -5.09
CA ASP A 129 -16.95 42.00 -4.30
C ASP A 129 -17.20 40.69 -5.06
N SER A 130 -16.26 39.75 -4.91
CA SER A 130 -16.08 38.57 -5.77
C SER A 130 -17.24 37.58 -5.67
N ASP A 131 -17.93 37.53 -4.52
CA ASP A 131 -19.11 36.70 -4.28
C ASP A 131 -20.47 37.45 -4.38
N GLY A 132 -20.43 38.78 -4.44
CA GLY A 132 -21.61 39.65 -4.52
C GLY A 132 -22.44 39.72 -3.23
N ASP A 133 -21.85 39.41 -2.06
CA ASP A 133 -22.54 39.38 -0.77
C ASP A 133 -22.72 40.79 -0.15
N ARG A 134 -22.04 41.79 -0.77
CA ARG A 134 -21.94 43.20 -0.39
C ARG A 134 -20.90 43.51 0.70
N ILE A 135 -19.91 42.66 0.85
CA ILE A 135 -18.71 42.91 1.63
C ILE A 135 -17.56 42.99 0.61
N PRO A 136 -16.83 44.11 0.54
CA PRO A 136 -15.69 44.18 -0.38
C PRO A 136 -14.59 43.22 0.03
N ASP A 137 -13.96 42.53 -0.93
CA ASP A 137 -12.89 41.52 -0.74
C ASP A 137 -11.80 42.00 0.23
N SER A 138 -11.45 43.29 0.17
CA SER A 138 -10.46 43.90 1.07
C SER A 138 -10.73 43.75 2.58
N ILE A 139 -11.97 43.45 2.97
CA ILE A 139 -12.41 43.24 4.35
C ILE A 139 -13.25 41.97 4.52
N ASP A 140 -13.51 41.22 3.45
CA ASP A 140 -14.07 39.89 3.57
C ASP A 140 -13.01 38.94 4.14
N VAL A 141 -13.48 37.80 4.62
CA VAL A 141 -12.65 36.71 5.14
C VAL A 141 -12.74 35.45 4.27
N ASP A 142 -13.63 35.47 3.29
CA ASP A 142 -14.00 34.39 2.37
C ASP A 142 -14.54 35.07 1.09
N ASP A 143 -13.62 35.58 0.28
CA ASP A 143 -13.85 36.50 -0.86
C ASP A 143 -14.80 35.90 -1.93
N ASP A 144 -14.85 34.57 -2.07
CA ASP A 144 -15.71 33.88 -3.04
C ASP A 144 -16.85 33.04 -2.42
N ASN A 145 -16.91 33.00 -1.08
CA ASN A 145 -17.95 32.38 -0.27
C ASN A 145 -18.14 30.87 -0.54
N ASP A 146 -17.06 30.16 -0.88
CA ASP A 146 -17.08 28.70 -1.04
C ASP A 146 -17.03 27.92 0.29
N GLY A 147 -16.71 28.64 1.38
CA GLY A 147 -16.67 28.13 2.75
C GLY A 147 -15.26 27.89 3.30
N VAL A 148 -14.21 28.21 2.54
CA VAL A 148 -12.82 28.23 2.97
C VAL A 148 -12.36 29.69 3.09
N ASN A 149 -11.73 30.07 4.20
CA ASN A 149 -11.28 31.46 4.35
C ASN A 149 -10.06 31.73 3.47
N ASP A 150 -9.88 32.96 2.98
CA ASP A 150 -8.78 33.38 2.08
C ASP A 150 -7.37 33.05 2.61
N THR A 151 -7.21 32.92 3.94
CA THR A 151 -5.92 32.59 4.55
C THR A 151 -5.53 31.13 4.40
N ASP A 152 -6.51 30.26 4.23
CA ASP A 152 -6.36 28.81 4.09
C ASP A 152 -6.65 28.34 2.66
N ASP A 153 -7.17 29.23 1.80
CA ASP A 153 -7.53 28.98 0.41
C ASP A 153 -6.41 29.40 -0.57
N PRO A 154 -5.87 28.47 -1.40
CA PRO A 154 -4.96 28.79 -2.50
C PRO A 154 -5.60 29.62 -3.63
N PHE A 155 -6.92 29.58 -3.80
CA PHE A 155 -7.67 30.30 -4.83
C PHE A 155 -8.83 31.17 -4.28
N PRO A 156 -8.56 32.19 -3.44
CA PRO A 156 -9.59 32.97 -2.71
C PRO A 156 -10.67 33.66 -3.56
N MET A 157 -10.51 33.71 -4.88
CA MET A 157 -11.40 34.43 -5.80
C MET A 157 -12.20 33.49 -6.72
N ASN A 158 -12.08 32.18 -6.53
CA ASN A 158 -12.70 31.18 -7.39
C ASN A 158 -13.47 30.16 -6.57
N GLN A 159 -14.77 30.42 -6.42
CA GLN A 159 -15.70 29.58 -5.66
C GLN A 159 -15.74 28.08 -6.03
N ASN A 160 -15.14 27.68 -7.15
CA ASN A 160 -15.06 26.28 -7.57
C ASN A 160 -13.73 25.61 -7.22
N GLU A 161 -12.77 26.29 -6.59
CA GLU A 161 -11.43 25.78 -6.30
C GLU A 161 -10.99 26.26 -4.92
N TRP A 162 -10.62 25.34 -4.01
CA TRP A 162 -10.21 25.67 -2.64
C TRP A 162 -8.96 24.90 -2.17
N GLU A 163 -8.44 23.99 -2.99
CA GLU A 163 -7.29 23.13 -2.71
C GLU A 163 -6.35 23.08 -3.93
N ASP A 164 -5.04 22.98 -3.66
CA ASP A 164 -3.93 22.86 -4.63
C ASP A 164 -2.90 21.92 -4.00
N LYS A 165 -3.08 20.60 -4.20
CA LYS A 165 -2.32 19.56 -3.48
C LYS A 165 -0.85 19.53 -3.85
N ASP A 166 -0.52 19.72 -5.12
CA ASP A 166 0.85 19.70 -5.63
C ASP A 166 1.51 21.09 -5.73
N GLY A 167 0.73 22.17 -5.62
CA GLY A 167 1.19 23.54 -5.63
C GLY A 167 1.56 24.05 -7.02
N ASP A 168 1.00 23.48 -8.09
CA ASP A 168 1.28 23.90 -9.47
C ASP A 168 0.49 25.15 -9.91
N GLY A 169 -0.55 25.51 -9.14
CA GLY A 169 -1.40 26.67 -9.34
C GLY A 169 -2.65 26.42 -10.20
N ILE A 170 -2.98 25.16 -10.48
CA ILE A 170 -4.29 24.68 -10.92
C ILE A 170 -4.98 24.08 -9.68
N GLY A 171 -6.28 24.30 -9.50
CA GLY A 171 -6.99 23.78 -8.34
C GLY A 171 -7.44 22.34 -8.55
N ASP A 172 -7.51 21.56 -7.47
CA ASP A 172 -7.81 20.12 -7.48
C ASP A 172 -9.17 19.79 -8.18
N ASN A 173 -10.12 20.73 -8.32
CA ASN A 173 -11.36 20.43 -9.06
C ASN A 173 -11.22 20.57 -10.59
N GLU A 174 -10.21 21.32 -11.07
CA GLU A 174 -9.86 21.47 -12.49
C GLU A 174 -8.62 20.64 -12.88
N ASP A 175 -7.75 20.30 -11.92
CA ASP A 175 -6.61 19.43 -12.15
C ASP A 175 -7.07 17.99 -12.46
N ASP A 176 -6.27 17.31 -13.29
CA ASP A 176 -6.46 15.90 -13.61
C ASP A 176 -5.44 15.02 -12.84
N ASP A 177 -4.53 15.59 -12.04
CA ASP A 177 -3.38 14.97 -11.35
C ASP A 177 -3.07 15.70 -10.01
N ASP A 178 -4.01 15.71 -9.06
CA ASP A 178 -4.02 16.63 -7.90
C ASP A 178 -2.69 16.64 -7.09
N ASP A 179 -2.04 15.49 -6.92
CA ASP A 179 -0.82 15.37 -6.11
C ASP A 179 0.51 15.43 -6.90
N GLY A 180 0.42 15.57 -8.23
CA GLY A 180 1.56 15.80 -9.12
C GLY A 180 2.55 14.63 -9.22
N ASP A 181 2.14 13.40 -8.90
CA ASP A 181 3.00 12.21 -9.01
C ASP A 181 3.20 11.73 -10.47
N GLY A 182 2.38 12.25 -11.39
CA GLY A 182 2.37 11.95 -12.81
C GLY A 182 1.32 10.93 -13.25
N ARG A 183 0.37 10.57 -12.38
CA ARG A 183 -0.73 9.66 -12.64
C ARG A 183 -2.06 10.34 -12.38
N ARG A 184 -2.71 10.66 -13.48
CA ARG A 184 -4.06 11.25 -13.45
C ARG A 184 -5.01 10.54 -12.48
N ASP A 185 -5.77 11.32 -11.70
CA ASP A 185 -6.63 10.88 -10.58
C ASP A 185 -7.57 9.73 -10.94
N ILE A 186 -8.07 9.72 -12.19
CA ILE A 186 -8.96 8.65 -12.67
C ILE A 186 -8.29 7.26 -12.71
N PHE A 187 -6.97 7.21 -12.70
CA PHE A 187 -6.15 6.00 -12.64
C PHE A 187 -5.36 5.87 -11.34
N ASP A 188 -5.52 6.83 -10.44
CA ASP A 188 -4.85 6.87 -9.16
C ASP A 188 -5.80 6.40 -8.05
N VAL A 189 -5.36 5.47 -7.22
CA VAL A 189 -6.14 5.01 -6.07
C VAL A 189 -6.03 5.97 -4.89
N PHE A 190 -4.93 6.73 -4.82
CA PHE A 190 -4.64 7.74 -3.82
C PHE A 190 -4.36 9.10 -4.47
N PRO A 191 -5.35 9.74 -5.14
CA PRO A 191 -5.12 10.96 -5.93
C PRO A 191 -4.54 12.17 -5.18
N ASN A 192 -4.40 12.09 -3.86
CA ASN A 192 -4.02 13.20 -2.99
C ASN A 192 -2.71 12.91 -2.23
N ASP A 193 -2.03 11.79 -2.52
CA ASP A 193 -0.75 11.40 -1.92
C ASP A 193 0.24 11.02 -3.00
N GLY A 194 1.06 11.99 -3.42
CA GLY A 194 1.97 11.76 -4.54
C GLY A 194 3.14 10.80 -4.29
N ASN A 195 3.08 10.01 -3.21
CA ASN A 195 3.93 8.84 -2.99
C ASN A 195 3.21 7.52 -3.21
N GLU A 196 1.90 7.50 -3.45
CA GLU A 196 1.08 6.30 -3.58
C GLU A 196 0.14 6.42 -4.77
N TRP A 197 -0.04 5.34 -5.53
CA TRP A 197 -0.89 5.39 -6.73
C TRP A 197 -1.64 4.10 -7.05
N SER A 198 -1.32 3.02 -6.33
CA SER A 198 -1.90 1.70 -6.52
C SER A 198 -2.09 1.02 -5.18
N ASP A 199 -3.12 0.18 -5.12
CA ASP A 199 -3.58 -0.59 -3.97
C ASP A 199 -4.00 -1.95 -4.55
N ALA A 200 -3.04 -2.87 -4.65
CA ALA A 200 -3.19 -4.08 -5.45
C ALA A 200 -4.11 -5.12 -4.77
N ASP A 201 -4.16 -5.16 -3.45
CA ASP A 201 -5.02 -6.03 -2.66
C ASP A 201 -6.32 -5.34 -2.18
N GLY A 202 -6.37 -4.01 -2.21
CA GLY A 202 -7.55 -3.19 -1.91
C GLY A 202 -7.71 -2.91 -0.41
N ASP A 203 -6.61 -2.90 0.34
CA ASP A 203 -6.59 -2.79 1.79
C ASP A 203 -6.55 -1.33 2.31
N GLY A 204 -6.29 -0.39 1.40
CA GLY A 204 -6.26 1.04 1.65
C GLY A 204 -4.88 1.60 2.05
N ILE A 205 -3.82 0.79 2.03
CA ILE A 205 -2.43 1.24 1.95
C ILE A 205 -2.03 1.23 0.48
N GLY A 206 -1.18 2.18 0.07
CA GLY A 206 -0.60 2.12 -1.27
C GLY A 206 0.60 1.19 -1.34
N ASP A 207 0.76 0.53 -2.49
CA ASP A 207 1.82 -0.46 -2.78
C ASP A 207 3.27 0.05 -2.47
N ASN A 208 3.52 1.37 -2.41
CA ASN A 208 4.87 1.86 -2.06
C ASN A 208 5.12 1.85 -0.54
N SER A 209 4.06 1.87 0.27
CA SER A 209 4.09 1.80 1.73
C SER A 209 3.68 0.44 2.28
N ASP A 210 2.88 -0.31 1.52
CA ASP A 210 2.53 -1.68 1.82
C ASP A 210 3.77 -2.59 1.73
N ALA A 211 3.80 -3.61 2.58
CA ALA A 211 4.85 -4.61 2.62
C ALA A 211 4.43 -5.94 1.97
N ASP A 212 3.14 -6.12 1.67
CA ASP A 212 2.54 -7.33 1.08
C ASP A 212 1.43 -6.94 0.08
N ASP A 213 1.82 -6.35 -1.06
CA ASP A 213 0.92 -5.75 -2.07
C ASP A 213 -0.18 -6.70 -2.59
N ASP A 214 -0.06 -8.03 -2.40
CA ASP A 214 -1.06 -9.02 -2.81
C ASP A 214 -1.71 -9.81 -1.66
N ASN A 215 -1.41 -9.42 -0.41
CA ASN A 215 -1.91 -9.98 0.84
C ASN A 215 -1.85 -11.52 0.88
N ASP A 216 -0.81 -12.10 0.28
CA ASP A 216 -0.62 -13.56 0.27
C ASP A 216 0.01 -14.09 1.58
N GLY A 217 0.31 -13.17 2.49
CA GLY A 217 0.97 -13.38 3.78
C GLY A 217 2.50 -13.37 3.65
N ARG A 218 3.06 -12.96 2.49
CA ARG A 218 4.49 -12.93 2.23
C ARG A 218 4.94 -11.56 1.73
N CYS A 219 5.90 -10.99 2.44
CA CYS A 219 6.37 -9.66 2.10
C CYS A 219 7.07 -9.57 0.73
N ASP A 220 6.85 -8.48 0.01
CA ASP A 220 7.45 -8.18 -1.30
C ASP A 220 8.96 -8.04 -1.26
N ASP A 221 9.49 -7.32 -0.25
CA ASP A 221 10.91 -7.12 -0.08
C ASP A 221 11.58 -8.22 0.77
N THR A 222 12.25 -9.12 0.05
CA THR A 222 13.10 -10.17 0.64
C THR A 222 14.37 -9.66 1.35
N THR A 223 14.66 -8.35 1.46
CA THR A 223 15.88 -7.85 2.16
C THR A 223 15.93 -8.19 3.65
N TYR A 224 14.85 -8.71 4.24
CA TYR A 224 14.81 -9.37 5.55
C TYR A 224 15.42 -10.80 5.56
N TRP A 225 16.07 -11.23 4.48
CA TRP A 225 16.63 -12.57 4.34
C TRP A 225 17.97 -12.78 5.09
N ARG A 226 17.91 -13.51 6.20
CA ARG A 226 19.02 -14.32 6.71
C ARG A 226 18.57 -15.77 6.90
N PRO A 227 18.86 -16.68 5.93
CA PRO A 227 18.40 -18.07 5.97
C PRO A 227 18.99 -18.88 7.14
N ASP A 228 20.05 -18.38 7.78
CA ASP A 228 20.71 -19.03 8.93
C ASP A 228 20.06 -18.70 10.28
N LEU A 229 18.99 -17.91 10.30
CA LEU A 229 18.23 -17.60 11.50
C LEU A 229 16.79 -18.05 11.29
N VAL A 230 16.39 -19.15 11.95
CA VAL A 230 14.99 -19.36 12.36
C VAL A 230 14.49 -18.00 12.86
N PRO A 231 13.46 -17.37 12.28
CA PRO A 231 13.19 -15.95 12.50
C PRO A 231 12.99 -15.71 14.00
N PRO A 232 13.97 -15.14 14.74
CA PRO A 232 13.87 -14.97 16.17
C PRO A 232 13.42 -13.54 16.39
N SER A 233 12.17 -13.27 16.03
CA SER A 233 11.33 -12.16 16.50
C SER A 233 10.21 -11.90 15.51
N ASN A 234 8.99 -11.70 16.02
CA ASN A 234 7.94 -10.87 15.43
C ASN A 234 8.50 -9.48 15.08
N ARG A 235 9.28 -9.39 14.01
CA ARG A 235 9.88 -8.16 13.49
C ARG A 235 9.61 -8.14 12.00
N GLY A 236 8.43 -7.65 11.68
CA GLY A 236 7.99 -7.16 10.40
C GLY A 236 7.03 -5.97 10.66
N PRO A 237 6.56 -5.30 9.61
CA PRO A 237 5.44 -4.37 9.73
C PRO A 237 4.22 -5.14 10.29
N SER A 238 3.47 -4.47 11.16
CA SER A 238 2.23 -4.94 11.79
C SER A 238 1.33 -3.73 11.79
N GLN A 239 0.23 -3.81 11.05
CA GLN A 239 -0.57 -2.65 10.70
C GLN A 239 -1.57 -2.27 11.79
N ASP A 240 -2.17 -3.26 12.44
CA ASP A 240 -3.06 -3.07 13.58
C ASP A 240 -2.32 -2.94 14.94
N GLY A 241 -1.01 -3.25 14.96
CA GLY A 241 -0.13 -3.12 16.11
C GLY A 241 -0.29 -4.20 17.18
N ASP A 242 -0.84 -5.36 16.84
CA ASP A 242 -1.01 -6.53 17.71
C ASP A 242 0.33 -7.26 18.03
N ASN A 243 1.40 -6.91 17.31
CA ASN A 243 2.75 -7.47 17.31
C ASN A 243 2.88 -8.82 16.58
N ILE A 244 1.96 -9.18 15.71
CA ILE A 244 2.10 -10.19 14.68
C ILE A 244 2.30 -9.46 13.35
N PRO A 245 3.40 -9.75 12.63
CA PRO A 245 3.62 -9.12 11.34
C PRO A 245 2.57 -9.53 10.31
N ASP A 246 2.10 -8.56 9.53
CA ASP A 246 1.12 -8.73 8.44
C ASP A 246 1.61 -9.78 7.43
N CYS A 247 2.93 -9.80 7.21
CA CYS A 247 3.59 -10.74 6.31
C CYS A 247 4.87 -11.31 6.92
N PHE A 248 5.25 -12.52 6.52
CA PHE A 248 6.60 -13.06 6.77
C PHE A 248 7.30 -13.46 5.47
N ALA A 249 8.63 -13.32 5.44
CA ALA A 249 9.43 -13.74 4.28
C ALA A 249 9.40 -15.26 3.98
N SER A 250 8.81 -16.11 4.82
CA SER A 250 8.87 -17.57 4.66
C SER A 250 7.63 -18.33 5.16
N ALA A 251 6.86 -17.77 6.09
CA ALA A 251 5.58 -18.28 6.56
C ALA A 251 4.45 -17.33 6.12
N LYS A 252 3.18 -17.72 6.32
CA LYS A 252 2.06 -16.76 6.23
C LYS A 252 2.08 -15.85 7.45
N GLY A 253 1.89 -14.56 7.23
CA GLY A 253 1.73 -13.54 8.27
C GLY A 253 0.37 -13.56 8.93
N ASP A 254 0.01 -12.44 9.53
CA ASP A 254 -1.31 -12.21 10.13
C ASP A 254 -2.41 -12.45 9.08
N ALA A 255 -3.39 -13.31 9.40
CA ALA A 255 -4.52 -13.55 8.51
C ALA A 255 -5.53 -12.37 8.49
N PHE A 256 -5.49 -11.51 9.51
CA PHE A 256 -6.29 -10.29 9.60
C PHE A 256 -5.42 -9.09 9.96
N PRO A 257 -4.59 -8.58 9.02
CA PRO A 257 -3.66 -7.45 9.25
C PRO A 257 -4.29 -6.15 9.82
N PHE A 258 -5.63 -6.08 9.80
CA PHE A 258 -6.43 -4.92 10.22
C PHE A 258 -7.20 -5.11 11.52
N ASP A 259 -7.23 -6.31 12.11
CA ASP A 259 -7.96 -6.58 13.34
C ASP A 259 -7.04 -7.15 14.41
N ALA A 260 -6.58 -6.27 15.31
CA ALA A 260 -5.67 -6.65 16.39
C ALA A 260 -6.24 -7.68 17.40
N ASN A 261 -7.48 -8.13 17.22
CA ASN A 261 -8.11 -9.19 18.01
C ASN A 261 -8.27 -10.50 17.24
N GLU A 262 -7.91 -10.60 15.98
CA GLU A 262 -7.99 -11.81 15.16
C GLU A 262 -6.68 -11.93 14.40
N THR A 263 -6.01 -13.08 14.49
CA THR A 263 -4.66 -13.22 13.92
C THR A 263 -4.50 -14.48 13.09
N ASP A 264 -5.41 -15.44 13.28
CA ASP A 264 -5.34 -16.77 12.71
C ASP A 264 -6.66 -17.10 12.00
N ASP A 265 -6.55 -17.59 10.77
CA ASP A 265 -7.61 -18.18 9.96
C ASP A 265 -7.15 -19.60 9.57
N THR A 266 -7.65 -20.60 10.30
CA THR A 266 -7.09 -21.97 10.21
C THR A 266 -7.55 -22.74 8.98
N ASP A 267 -8.78 -22.53 8.51
CA ASP A 267 -9.33 -23.18 7.32
C ASP A 267 -9.31 -22.27 6.07
N GLY A 268 -9.02 -20.98 6.24
CA GLY A 268 -8.90 -20.01 5.16
C GLY A 268 -10.26 -19.52 4.65
N ASP A 269 -11.32 -19.57 5.46
CA ASP A 269 -12.67 -19.16 5.07
C ASP A 269 -12.95 -17.65 5.27
N SER A 270 -11.93 -16.91 5.75
CA SER A 270 -11.98 -15.48 6.07
C SER A 270 -12.77 -15.12 7.33
N ILE A 271 -13.04 -16.09 8.21
CA ILE A 271 -13.59 -15.88 9.55
C ILE A 271 -12.50 -16.21 10.58
N GLY A 272 -12.16 -15.24 11.43
CA GLY A 272 -11.08 -15.44 12.40
C GLY A 272 -11.43 -16.44 13.50
N ASN A 273 -10.41 -17.17 13.95
CA ASN A 273 -10.53 -18.21 14.98
C ASN A 273 -11.20 -17.75 16.29
N ASN A 274 -11.21 -16.45 16.63
CA ASN A 274 -11.87 -15.96 17.85
C ASN A 274 -13.38 -15.80 17.71
N VAL A 275 -13.94 -15.90 16.51
CA VAL A 275 -15.39 -15.89 16.26
C VAL A 275 -15.88 -17.08 15.44
N ASP A 276 -14.98 -17.78 14.76
CA ASP A 276 -15.30 -18.93 13.93
C ASP A 276 -15.76 -20.14 14.76
N THR A 277 -16.86 -20.73 14.33
CA THR A 277 -17.47 -21.91 14.94
C THR A 277 -17.07 -23.21 14.25
N ASP A 278 -16.24 -23.21 13.21
CA ASP A 278 -15.78 -24.38 12.43
C ASP A 278 -14.39 -24.11 11.83
N CYS A 279 -13.44 -23.68 12.66
CA CYS A 279 -12.17 -23.11 12.20
C CYS A 279 -11.19 -24.06 11.50
N ASP A 280 -11.44 -25.36 11.51
CA ASP A 280 -10.71 -26.34 10.70
C ASP A 280 -11.53 -26.82 9.48
N GLY A 281 -12.75 -26.31 9.31
CA GLY A 281 -13.61 -26.51 8.13
C GLY A 281 -14.09 -27.96 7.96
N ASP A 282 -14.07 -28.75 9.02
CA ASP A 282 -14.39 -30.17 9.00
C ASP A 282 -15.92 -30.44 9.10
N GLY A 283 -16.68 -29.39 9.43
CA GLY A 283 -18.13 -29.38 9.54
C GLY A 283 -18.66 -29.69 10.93
N TRP A 284 -17.79 -29.83 11.93
CA TRP A 284 -18.14 -29.91 13.34
C TRP A 284 -18.02 -28.54 14.01
N LEU A 285 -18.84 -28.34 15.06
CA LEU A 285 -18.90 -27.03 15.70
C LEU A 285 -17.89 -26.95 16.86
N ASN A 286 -17.11 -25.87 16.85
CA ASN A 286 -15.99 -25.62 17.73
C ASN A 286 -16.40 -24.63 18.85
N PRO A 287 -15.81 -24.73 20.06
CA PRO A 287 -15.98 -23.73 21.09
C PRO A 287 -15.21 -22.44 20.73
N VAL A 288 -15.93 -21.32 20.74
CA VAL A 288 -15.37 -19.99 20.44
C VAL A 288 -14.87 -19.30 21.73
N PRO A 289 -13.64 -18.75 21.78
CA PRO A 289 -12.61 -18.71 20.74
C PRO A 289 -11.83 -20.03 20.63
N CYS A 290 -11.41 -20.38 19.42
CA CYS A 290 -10.73 -21.63 19.08
C CYS A 290 -9.29 -21.63 19.60
N THR A 291 -9.14 -21.97 20.88
CA THR A 291 -7.93 -21.64 21.65
C THR A 291 -7.18 -22.83 22.23
N MET A 292 -7.66 -24.07 22.05
CA MET A 292 -6.94 -25.35 22.17
C MET A 292 -7.91 -26.54 22.28
N ASN A 293 -7.41 -27.74 21.98
CA ASN A 293 -8.07 -29.03 22.21
C ASN A 293 -8.67 -29.06 23.62
N SER A 294 -9.99 -29.12 23.68
CA SER A 294 -10.73 -29.32 24.91
C SER A 294 -11.34 -30.72 24.84
N ASP A 295 -11.67 -31.30 25.99
CA ASP A 295 -12.27 -32.64 26.14
C ASP A 295 -13.62 -32.84 25.38
N GLY A 296 -13.99 -31.92 24.47
CA GLY A 296 -15.21 -31.94 23.66
C GLY A 296 -16.45 -31.90 24.55
N ALA A 297 -17.18 -30.79 24.58
CA ALA A 297 -18.55 -30.88 25.07
C ALA A 297 -19.32 -31.87 24.15
N GLU A 298 -20.24 -32.67 24.69
CA GLU A 298 -20.99 -33.65 23.87
C GLU A 298 -21.56 -33.00 22.58
N GLY A 299 -21.02 -33.40 21.41
CA GLY A 299 -21.43 -32.89 20.11
C GLY A 299 -20.73 -31.60 19.63
N THR A 300 -19.65 -31.19 20.28
CA THR A 300 -18.67 -30.22 19.74
C THR A 300 -17.41 -30.95 19.33
N ASP A 301 -16.62 -30.33 18.47
CA ASP A 301 -15.30 -30.81 18.09
C ASP A 301 -14.34 -30.83 19.30
N ALA A 302 -13.61 -31.93 19.44
CA ALA A 302 -12.53 -32.12 20.42
C ALA A 302 -11.16 -31.59 19.95
N PHE A 303 -10.94 -31.48 18.64
CA PHE A 303 -9.70 -30.95 18.05
C PHE A 303 -9.96 -29.80 17.06
N PRO A 304 -10.38 -28.62 17.55
CA PRO A 304 -10.78 -27.46 16.73
C PRO A 304 -9.80 -26.96 15.67
N LEU A 305 -8.55 -27.44 15.63
CA LEU A 305 -7.52 -26.94 14.70
C LEU A 305 -7.04 -28.04 13.74
N ASP A 306 -7.72 -29.19 13.71
CA ASP A 306 -7.28 -30.38 13.01
C ASP A 306 -8.41 -30.98 12.15
N ASP A 307 -8.45 -30.58 10.88
CA ASP A 307 -9.48 -30.89 9.85
C ASP A 307 -9.84 -32.39 9.63
N TRP A 308 -9.17 -33.32 10.29
CA TRP A 308 -9.43 -34.77 10.24
C TRP A 308 -9.69 -35.43 11.60
N ARG A 309 -9.69 -34.68 12.70
CA ARG A 309 -9.85 -35.20 14.07
C ARG A 309 -10.98 -34.43 14.74
N TRP A 310 -12.04 -35.12 15.15
CA TRP A 310 -13.18 -34.41 15.77
C TRP A 310 -13.76 -35.02 17.05
N SER A 311 -13.26 -36.19 17.46
CA SER A 311 -13.88 -36.99 18.52
C SER A 311 -12.80 -37.52 19.46
N ASP A 312 -13.02 -37.33 20.76
CA ASP A 312 -12.25 -37.88 21.88
C ASP A 312 -13.27 -38.38 22.91
N SER A 313 -13.53 -39.69 22.91
CA SER A 313 -14.67 -40.26 23.63
C SER A 313 -14.46 -40.35 25.15
N ASP A 314 -13.21 -40.39 25.61
CA ASP A 314 -12.87 -40.52 27.04
C ASP A 314 -12.08 -39.34 27.62
N GLY A 315 -11.67 -38.39 26.77
CA GLY A 315 -11.06 -37.11 27.16
C GLY A 315 -9.58 -37.24 27.50
N ASP A 316 -8.88 -38.21 26.92
CA ASP A 316 -7.46 -38.43 27.18
C ASP A 316 -6.52 -37.64 26.26
N GLY A 317 -7.09 -36.91 25.28
CA GLY A 317 -6.39 -36.07 24.32
C GLY A 317 -5.93 -36.80 23.06
N HIS A 318 -6.32 -38.07 22.88
CA HIS A 318 -6.10 -38.83 21.66
C HIS A 318 -7.41 -38.96 20.87
N ALA A 319 -7.34 -38.74 19.56
CA ALA A 319 -8.53 -38.76 18.72
C ALA A 319 -9.02 -40.20 18.50
N ASP A 320 -10.31 -40.44 18.61
CA ASP A 320 -10.95 -41.73 18.25
C ASP A 320 -10.78 -42.08 16.77
N GLN A 321 -10.37 -41.10 15.95
CA GLN A 321 -10.34 -41.16 14.49
C GLN A 321 -8.99 -40.67 13.95
N GLY A 322 -8.63 -41.14 12.76
CA GLY A 322 -7.46 -40.67 12.02
C GLY A 322 -6.16 -41.45 12.25
N PRO A 323 -5.03 -40.95 11.71
CA PRO A 323 -3.72 -41.53 11.95
C PRO A 323 -3.33 -41.45 13.43
N ASN A 324 -2.82 -42.54 13.99
CA ASN A 324 -2.55 -42.68 15.42
C ASN A 324 -3.82 -42.50 16.29
N MET A 325 -4.97 -42.91 15.76
CA MET A 325 -6.22 -42.97 16.53
C MET A 325 -6.05 -43.76 17.84
N ASP A 326 -6.84 -43.34 18.83
CA ASP A 326 -7.01 -44.06 20.06
C ASP A 326 -7.56 -45.47 19.80
N VAL A 327 -6.81 -46.47 20.27
CA VAL A 327 -7.18 -47.88 20.17
C VAL A 327 -8.18 -48.29 21.26
N PHE A 328 -8.26 -47.55 22.37
CA PHE A 328 -9.23 -47.75 23.45
C PHE A 328 -10.03 -46.47 23.76
N PRO A 329 -10.95 -46.03 22.86
CA PRO A 329 -11.80 -44.83 22.99
C PRO A 329 -12.66 -44.68 24.27
N ASP A 330 -12.69 -45.68 25.14
CA ASP A 330 -13.49 -45.69 26.36
C ASP A 330 -12.63 -45.77 27.64
N ASP A 331 -11.30 -45.82 27.53
CA ASP A 331 -10.35 -45.92 28.66
C ASP A 331 -9.31 -44.79 28.66
N PRO A 332 -9.52 -43.74 29.48
CA PRO A 332 -8.71 -42.53 29.43
C PRO A 332 -7.29 -42.70 29.98
N ASN A 333 -6.88 -43.94 30.26
CA ASN A 333 -5.53 -44.29 30.66
C ASN A 333 -4.81 -45.13 29.60
N GLU A 334 -5.41 -45.39 28.44
CA GLU A 334 -4.86 -46.29 27.43
C GLU A 334 -5.21 -45.81 26.01
N TRP A 335 -4.28 -45.22 25.29
CA TRP A 335 -4.54 -44.79 23.91
C TRP A 335 -3.90 -45.66 22.82
N MET A 336 -2.95 -46.53 23.20
CA MET A 336 -2.04 -47.20 22.28
C MET A 336 -1.85 -48.68 22.61
N ASP A 337 -1.97 -49.52 21.59
CA ASP A 337 -1.67 -50.96 21.62
C ASP A 337 -0.56 -51.26 20.60
N SER A 338 0.68 -51.23 21.08
CA SER A 338 1.87 -51.33 20.21
C SER A 338 2.05 -52.72 19.61
N ASP A 339 1.57 -53.78 20.26
CA ASP A 339 1.74 -55.17 19.83
C ASP A 339 0.43 -55.83 19.34
N ARG A 340 -0.70 -55.13 19.51
CA ARG A 340 -2.03 -55.50 19.04
C ARG A 340 -2.60 -56.73 19.73
N ASP A 341 -2.27 -56.92 21.00
CA ASP A 341 -2.77 -58.04 21.81
C ASP A 341 -4.07 -57.73 22.56
N GLY A 342 -4.53 -56.48 22.51
CA GLY A 342 -5.75 -55.99 23.13
C GLY A 342 -5.58 -55.51 24.56
N VAL A 343 -4.35 -55.41 25.06
CA VAL A 343 -4.01 -54.74 26.32
C VAL A 343 -3.24 -53.47 25.98
N GLY A 344 -3.72 -52.33 26.49
CA GLY A 344 -3.04 -51.06 26.25
C GLY A 344 -1.65 -51.01 26.88
N ASN A 345 -0.78 -50.19 26.30
CA ASN A 345 0.62 -50.10 26.68
C ASN A 345 0.84 -49.75 28.16
N ASN A 346 -0.05 -49.00 28.81
CA ASN A 346 0.15 -48.58 30.20
C ASN A 346 -0.11 -49.71 31.21
N ASN A 347 -0.91 -50.70 30.83
CA ASN A 347 -1.23 -51.89 31.61
C ASN A 347 -0.54 -53.15 31.06
N ASP A 348 0.12 -53.05 29.90
CA ASP A 348 0.94 -54.11 29.35
C ASP A 348 2.38 -54.06 29.88
N VAL A 349 2.79 -55.16 30.52
CA VAL A 349 4.15 -55.37 30.99
C VAL A 349 5.13 -55.52 29.81
N CYS A 350 4.62 -55.89 28.63
CA CYS A 350 5.36 -56.28 27.46
C CYS A 350 4.87 -55.66 26.17
N GLN A 351 4.82 -54.32 26.13
CA GLN A 351 4.29 -53.45 25.06
C GLN A 351 4.66 -53.78 23.59
N LEU A 352 5.58 -54.71 23.32
CA LEU A 352 6.01 -55.08 21.96
C LEU A 352 5.89 -56.59 21.68
N VAL A 353 5.31 -57.38 22.59
CA VAL A 353 5.31 -58.85 22.54
C VAL A 353 3.91 -59.42 22.83
N PRO A 354 3.16 -59.83 21.79
CA PRO A 354 1.75 -60.19 21.95
C PRO A 354 1.51 -61.36 22.91
N GLY A 355 0.58 -61.20 23.85
CA GLY A 355 0.05 -62.27 24.70
C GLY A 355 0.80 -62.50 26.01
N VAL A 356 1.58 -61.51 26.47
CA VAL A 356 2.31 -61.56 27.75
C VAL A 356 1.72 -60.56 28.75
N SER A 357 0.44 -60.73 29.10
CA SER A 357 -0.23 -60.03 30.20
C SER A 357 -0.35 -60.96 31.43
N PRO A 358 0.61 -60.99 32.38
CA PRO A 358 0.60 -62.03 33.40
C PRO A 358 -0.50 -61.81 34.44
N SER A 359 -1.60 -62.56 34.34
CA SER A 359 -2.34 -62.93 35.56
C SER A 359 -1.39 -63.73 36.42
N THR A 360 -1.09 -63.25 37.63
CA THR A 360 -0.01 -63.70 38.52
C THR A 360 -0.21 -65.10 39.14
N GLU A 361 -0.94 -66.01 38.48
CA GLU A 361 -1.07 -67.40 38.90
C GLU A 361 -0.33 -68.34 37.94
N GLY A 362 0.87 -68.79 38.34
CA GLY A 362 1.52 -69.99 37.76
C GLY A 362 2.86 -69.81 37.05
N PHE A 363 3.40 -68.60 36.97
CA PHE A 363 4.64 -68.32 36.21
C PHE A 363 5.90 -68.21 37.09
N LEU A 364 7.05 -68.54 36.51
CA LEU A 364 8.36 -68.53 37.17
C LEU A 364 9.13 -67.30 36.66
N GLU A 365 9.27 -66.29 37.53
CA GLU A 365 9.93 -65.03 37.19
C GLU A 365 11.45 -65.20 37.09
N LEU A 366 11.99 -65.22 35.87
CA LEU A 366 13.43 -65.23 35.63
C LEU A 366 13.96 -63.79 35.62
N LEU A 367 14.20 -63.24 36.82
CA LEU A 367 14.83 -61.93 36.98
C LEU A 367 16.29 -61.98 36.49
N ALA A 368 16.54 -61.29 35.37
CA ALA A 368 17.82 -60.95 34.77
C ALA A 368 18.53 -62.05 33.95
N ILE A 369 18.23 -62.07 32.64
CA ILE A 369 19.15 -62.55 31.60
C ILE A 369 19.76 -61.31 30.90
N PRO A 370 21.08 -61.25 30.68
CA PRO A 370 21.70 -60.17 29.91
C PRO A 370 21.17 -60.19 28.46
N GLY A 371 20.45 -59.13 28.06
CA GLY A 371 19.73 -59.03 26.78
C GLY A 371 18.22 -58.82 26.92
N ASN A 372 17.67 -58.93 28.14
CA ASN A 372 16.30 -58.51 28.45
C ASN A 372 16.27 -57.04 28.92
N GLU A 373 16.64 -56.11 28.03
CA GLU A 373 16.63 -54.67 28.36
C GLU A 373 15.22 -54.05 28.38
N LEU A 374 14.17 -54.83 28.09
CA LEU A 374 12.78 -54.38 28.06
C LEU A 374 11.91 -54.92 29.21
N GLY A 375 12.48 -55.60 30.21
CA GLY A 375 11.73 -55.98 31.43
C GLY A 375 10.70 -57.11 31.27
N CYS A 376 10.56 -57.70 30.09
CA CYS A 376 9.57 -58.73 29.81
C CYS A 376 9.87 -60.09 30.45
N PRO A 377 8.94 -60.72 31.19
CA PRO A 377 9.11 -62.08 31.69
C PRO A 377 9.06 -63.08 30.52
N LEU A 378 10.12 -63.89 30.38
CA LEU A 378 10.15 -64.99 29.40
C LEU A 378 9.14 -66.07 29.75
N GLN A 379 8.26 -66.42 28.81
CA GLN A 379 7.36 -67.56 28.92
C GLN A 379 8.16 -68.86 28.76
N ALA A 380 8.37 -69.60 29.86
CA ALA A 380 8.89 -70.96 29.84
C ALA A 380 7.88 -71.88 30.52
N LEU A 381 7.46 -72.95 29.83
CA LEU A 381 6.62 -73.97 30.42
C LEU A 381 7.48 -74.90 31.29
N LEU A 382 6.86 -75.54 32.28
CA LEU A 382 7.54 -76.46 33.20
C LEU A 382 7.99 -77.72 32.44
N GLY A 383 9.16 -77.68 31.83
CA GLY A 383 9.70 -78.76 30.97
C GLY A 383 10.67 -78.33 29.87
N ASP A 384 10.82 -77.04 29.59
CA ASP A 384 11.68 -76.55 28.50
C ASP A 384 13.18 -76.66 28.87
N GLU A 385 14.02 -77.12 27.93
CA GLU A 385 15.47 -77.30 28.11
C GLU A 385 16.24 -76.07 27.61
N ILE A 386 16.99 -75.41 28.49
CA ILE A 386 17.81 -74.24 28.14
C ILE A 386 19.15 -74.69 27.56
N VAL A 387 19.36 -74.48 26.27
CA VAL A 387 20.63 -74.80 25.57
C VAL A 387 21.41 -73.51 25.31
N VAL A 388 22.70 -73.51 25.63
CA VAL A 388 23.63 -72.40 25.38
C VAL A 388 24.59 -72.81 24.27
N ASP A 389 24.39 -72.28 23.06
CA ASP A 389 25.27 -72.57 21.92
C ASP A 389 26.54 -71.70 21.97
N GLU A 390 27.72 -72.34 21.83
CA GLU A 390 29.00 -71.67 21.53
C GLU A 390 29.14 -71.57 20.01
N LEU A 391 29.11 -70.36 19.45
CA LEU A 391 29.36 -70.14 18.04
C LEU A 391 30.85 -69.86 17.81
N ASP A 392 31.52 -70.83 17.18
CA ASP A 392 32.82 -70.64 16.51
C ASP A 392 32.66 -69.74 15.28
N SER A 393 33.75 -69.06 14.94
CA SER A 393 33.84 -68.09 13.86
C SER A 393 33.68 -68.72 12.46
N ASP A 394 33.29 -67.83 11.56
CA ASP A 394 33.49 -67.86 10.10
C ASP A 394 32.30 -68.37 9.27
N GLU A 395 31.81 -67.43 8.44
CA GLU A 395 30.90 -67.56 7.29
C GLU A 395 29.44 -67.96 7.56
N ASP A 396 28.51 -67.01 7.43
CA ASP A 396 27.64 -66.94 6.24
C ASP A 396 26.59 -65.82 6.35
N VAL A 397 26.63 -64.93 5.34
CA VAL A 397 25.49 -64.48 4.51
C VAL A 397 24.23 -64.04 5.25
N PHE A 398 24.10 -62.73 5.48
CA PHE A 398 22.80 -62.07 5.35
C PHE A 398 22.66 -61.60 3.91
N SER A 399 21.99 -62.41 3.08
CA SER A 399 21.36 -61.91 1.86
C SER A 399 20.16 -61.09 2.31
N ASP A 400 20.35 -59.80 2.54
CA ASP A 400 19.23 -58.91 2.80
C ASP A 400 18.60 -58.55 1.46
N SER A 401 17.63 -59.36 1.04
CA SER A 401 16.84 -59.15 -0.17
C SER A 401 15.80 -58.04 0.03
N GLY A 402 16.23 -56.92 0.61
CA GLY A 402 15.38 -55.77 0.95
C GLY A 402 16.14 -54.47 1.18
N ALA A 403 17.46 -54.43 0.98
CA ALA A 403 18.19 -53.17 0.93
C ALA A 403 17.81 -52.40 -0.34
N ALA A 404 17.63 -51.09 -0.22
CA ALA A 404 17.41 -50.23 -1.37
C ALA A 404 18.65 -50.28 -2.30
N ASP A 405 18.36 -50.25 -3.60
CA ASP A 405 19.27 -50.33 -4.74
C ASP A 405 18.66 -49.35 -5.76
N TYR A 406 18.98 -48.07 -5.58
CA TYR A 406 18.24 -46.96 -6.20
C TYR A 406 18.52 -46.85 -7.70
N ASP A 407 19.77 -47.03 -8.12
CA ASP A 407 20.16 -47.05 -9.53
C ASP A 407 19.90 -48.42 -10.21
N GLY A 408 19.73 -49.48 -9.41
CA GLY A 408 19.38 -50.82 -9.87
C GLY A 408 20.56 -51.61 -10.45
N ASP A 409 21.80 -51.27 -10.10
CA ASP A 409 23.00 -51.93 -10.61
C ASP A 409 23.35 -53.23 -9.86
N GLY A 410 22.69 -53.48 -8.73
CA GLY A 410 22.82 -54.67 -7.91
C GLY A 410 23.79 -54.55 -6.74
N ILE A 411 24.33 -53.36 -6.48
CA ILE A 411 25.00 -52.97 -5.24
C ILE A 411 23.96 -52.26 -4.36
N SER A 412 23.90 -52.57 -3.07
CA SER A 412 22.96 -51.87 -2.18
C SER A 412 23.47 -50.47 -1.87
N ASP A 413 22.59 -49.48 -1.75
CA ASP A 413 22.93 -48.07 -1.46
C ASP A 413 23.86 -47.89 -0.24
N LEU A 414 23.79 -48.77 0.76
CA LEU A 414 24.68 -48.75 1.95
C LEU A 414 26.14 -49.15 1.67
N GLN A 415 26.40 -49.72 0.49
CA GLN A 415 27.69 -50.25 0.05
C GLN A 415 28.11 -49.71 -1.33
N ASP A 416 27.29 -48.84 -1.91
CA ASP A 416 27.64 -48.07 -3.10
C ASP A 416 28.26 -46.72 -2.69
N ASP A 417 29.21 -46.24 -3.48
CA ASP A 417 29.86 -44.94 -3.27
C ASP A 417 29.20 -43.82 -4.12
N ASP A 418 28.28 -44.17 -5.04
CA ASP A 418 27.52 -43.30 -5.95
C ASP A 418 26.12 -43.92 -6.18
N ASP A 419 25.20 -43.71 -5.24
CA ASP A 419 23.92 -44.45 -5.11
C ASP A 419 22.87 -44.18 -6.21
N ASP A 420 23.00 -43.09 -6.98
CA ASP A 420 22.16 -42.78 -8.15
C ASP A 420 22.91 -42.76 -9.49
N ASN A 421 24.22 -43.08 -9.46
CA ASN A 421 25.12 -43.27 -10.60
C ASN A 421 25.19 -42.06 -11.53
N ASP A 422 25.16 -40.86 -10.94
CA ASP A 422 25.29 -39.60 -11.67
C ASP A 422 26.75 -39.19 -11.91
N GLY A 423 27.69 -39.92 -11.28
CA GLY A 423 29.14 -39.74 -11.39
C GLY A 423 29.75 -38.85 -10.32
N ILE A 424 29.00 -38.47 -9.28
CA ILE A 424 29.46 -37.73 -8.11
C ILE A 424 29.34 -38.66 -6.89
N PRO A 425 30.42 -38.90 -6.12
CA PRO A 425 30.32 -39.77 -4.95
C PRO A 425 29.40 -39.17 -3.87
N ASP A 426 28.61 -39.98 -3.16
CA ASP A 426 27.62 -39.55 -2.14
C ASP A 426 28.19 -38.60 -1.07
N SER A 427 29.51 -38.68 -0.83
CA SER A 427 30.20 -37.82 0.13
C SER A 427 30.36 -36.36 -0.30
N GLU A 428 30.23 -36.10 -1.60
CA GLU A 428 30.32 -34.78 -2.23
C GLU A 428 29.00 -34.34 -2.88
N ASP A 429 27.95 -35.15 -2.70
CA ASP A 429 26.62 -34.92 -3.26
C ASP A 429 25.77 -34.02 -2.34
N GLY A 430 25.17 -33.00 -2.95
CA GLY A 430 24.64 -31.82 -2.30
C GLY A 430 23.23 -32.00 -1.74
N VAL A 431 22.78 -31.05 -0.92
CA VAL A 431 21.40 -31.01 -0.41
C VAL A 431 20.53 -30.19 -1.36
N LEU A 432 19.26 -30.58 -1.45
CA LEU A 432 18.19 -29.94 -2.22
C LEU A 432 18.34 -28.39 -2.32
N GLY A 433 18.78 -27.89 -3.48
CA GLY A 433 18.79 -26.45 -3.81
C GLY A 433 20.09 -25.87 -4.35
N ASP A 434 21.22 -26.59 -4.31
CA ASP A 434 22.54 -26.01 -4.64
C ASP A 434 22.99 -26.13 -6.11
N GLY A 435 22.15 -26.69 -6.98
CA GLY A 435 22.42 -26.87 -8.41
C GLY A 435 23.28 -28.07 -8.77
N LYS A 436 23.65 -28.92 -7.81
CA LYS A 436 24.21 -30.27 -7.98
C LYS A 436 23.31 -31.27 -7.24
N TRP A 437 22.09 -31.45 -7.74
CA TRP A 437 21.04 -32.15 -7.01
C TRP A 437 21.15 -33.67 -7.09
N ALA A 438 21.37 -34.30 -5.93
CA ALA A 438 21.03 -35.68 -5.59
C ALA A 438 19.53 -35.96 -5.80
N ARG A 439 19.17 -37.14 -6.30
CA ARG A 439 17.76 -37.58 -6.44
C ARG A 439 17.29 -38.55 -5.36
N ASP A 440 17.95 -38.62 -4.21
CA ASP A 440 17.58 -39.54 -3.11
C ASP A 440 16.55 -38.94 -2.11
N PRO A 441 15.44 -39.65 -1.80
CA PRO A 441 14.52 -39.32 -0.71
C PRO A 441 14.94 -39.76 0.71
N PHE A 442 16.04 -40.51 0.93
CA PHE A 442 16.28 -41.24 2.19
C PHE A 442 17.62 -41.05 2.93
N ARG A 443 18.38 -39.97 2.69
CA ARG A 443 19.46 -39.57 3.61
C ARG A 443 19.23 -38.21 4.30
N PRO A 444 18.82 -38.18 5.58
CA PRO A 444 19.11 -37.05 6.45
C PRO A 444 20.49 -37.28 7.09
N PHE A 445 21.21 -36.20 7.39
CA PHE A 445 22.38 -36.11 8.28
C PHE A 445 23.78 -36.06 7.62
N THR A 446 24.38 -34.87 7.73
CA THR A 446 25.75 -34.52 7.34
C THR A 446 26.81 -35.02 8.35
N TYR A 447 28.09 -34.91 7.97
CA TYR A 447 29.27 -35.27 8.79
C TYR A 447 29.32 -34.60 10.18
N GLU A 448 28.66 -33.46 10.35
CA GLU A 448 28.60 -32.76 11.65
C GLU A 448 27.76 -33.55 12.67
N ASN A 449 26.68 -34.21 12.25
CA ASN A 449 25.85 -35.03 13.15
C ASN A 449 26.54 -36.32 13.56
N TRP A 450 27.33 -36.94 12.67
CA TRP A 450 28.17 -38.09 13.02
C TRP A 450 29.22 -37.75 14.07
N SER A 451 29.77 -36.53 14.02
CA SER A 451 30.73 -36.06 15.00
C SER A 451 30.10 -35.83 16.38
N ILE A 452 28.84 -35.37 16.43
CA ILE A 452 28.06 -35.20 17.67
C ILE A 452 27.69 -36.54 18.29
N ILE A 453 27.27 -37.53 17.49
CA ILE A 453 26.93 -38.89 17.94
C ILE A 453 28.19 -39.62 18.48
N LEU A 454 29.33 -39.51 17.80
CA LEU A 454 30.60 -40.09 18.27
C LEU A 454 31.10 -39.44 19.57
N ILE A 455 30.92 -38.13 19.75
CA ILE A 455 31.31 -37.42 20.97
C ILE A 455 30.38 -37.78 22.14
N SER A 456 29.08 -37.95 21.90
CA SER A 456 28.11 -38.31 22.94
C SER A 456 28.22 -39.77 23.39
N VAL A 457 28.49 -40.72 22.48
CA VAL A 457 28.84 -42.11 22.84
C VAL A 457 30.16 -42.18 23.62
N SER A 458 31.12 -41.31 23.29
CA SER A 458 32.39 -41.18 24.04
C SER A 458 32.21 -40.58 25.44
N PHE A 459 31.27 -39.64 25.62
CA PHE A 459 30.99 -39.01 26.92
C PHE A 459 30.25 -39.95 27.89
N ILE A 460 29.33 -40.78 27.39
CA ILE A 460 28.65 -41.81 28.18
C ILE A 460 29.63 -42.91 28.63
N GLY A 461 30.60 -43.27 27.78
CA GLY A 461 31.68 -44.21 28.12
C GLY A 461 32.65 -43.70 29.21
N ILE A 462 32.83 -42.38 29.35
CA ILE A 462 33.76 -41.78 30.33
C ILE A 462 33.09 -41.55 31.70
N MET A 463 31.78 -41.30 31.74
CA MET A 463 31.02 -41.12 33.00
C MET A 463 30.81 -42.43 33.77
N GLY A 464 30.85 -43.59 33.10
CA GLY A 464 30.82 -44.91 33.76
C GLY A 464 32.12 -45.30 34.48
N TYR A 465 33.20 -44.51 34.37
CA TYR A 465 34.55 -44.91 34.84
C TYR A 465 35.10 -44.12 36.04
N ARG A 466 34.25 -43.44 36.81
CA ARG A 466 34.66 -42.80 38.07
C ARG A 466 33.70 -43.10 39.21
N ILE A 467 33.84 -44.28 39.82
CA ILE A 467 33.73 -44.52 41.26
C ILE A 467 34.29 -45.93 41.59
N PHE A 468 35.19 -45.96 42.57
CA PHE A 468 35.92 -47.08 43.22
C PHE A 468 37.28 -47.54 42.64
N ASP A 469 38.29 -47.13 43.40
CA ASP A 469 39.73 -47.38 43.35
C ASP A 469 40.09 -48.85 43.69
N ALA A 470 40.86 -49.52 42.82
CA ALA A 470 42.02 -50.39 43.16
C ALA A 470 42.40 -51.40 42.05
N LYS A 471 43.62 -51.21 41.52
CA LYS A 471 44.60 -52.21 41.05
C LYS A 471 44.18 -53.31 40.03
N LYS A 472 44.72 -53.16 38.82
CA LYS A 472 45.14 -54.18 37.83
C LYS A 472 44.24 -55.41 37.67
N ARG A 473 43.50 -55.48 36.55
CA ARG A 473 43.26 -56.70 35.75
C ARG A 473 42.66 -56.34 34.38
N GLY A 474 43.00 -57.14 33.38
CA GLY A 474 42.83 -56.86 31.95
C GLY A 474 41.37 -56.78 31.47
N ILE A 475 41.24 -56.18 30.30
CA ILE A 475 40.00 -56.08 29.50
C ILE A 475 39.45 -57.50 29.30
N SER A 476 38.27 -57.77 29.88
CA SER A 476 37.45 -58.94 29.56
C SER A 476 36.29 -58.44 28.72
N THR A 477 36.33 -58.74 27.41
CA THR A 477 35.22 -58.54 26.48
C THR A 477 34.10 -59.52 26.84
N ILE A 478 33.08 -59.07 27.56
CA ILE A 478 31.85 -59.84 27.76
C ILE A 478 31.03 -59.69 26.47
N ARG A 479 31.06 -60.71 25.60
CA ARG A 479 30.14 -60.84 24.46
C ARG A 479 28.77 -61.29 24.99
N SER A 480 27.69 -60.63 24.57
CA SER A 480 26.31 -61.04 24.85
C SER A 480 26.06 -62.43 24.25
N LYS A 481 25.52 -63.36 25.05
CA LYS A 481 25.15 -64.71 24.62
C LYS A 481 23.64 -64.76 24.39
N ARG A 482 23.19 -65.11 23.18
CA ARG A 482 21.77 -65.38 22.87
C ARG A 482 21.39 -66.75 23.45
N ILE A 483 20.30 -66.80 24.21
CA ILE A 483 19.69 -68.05 24.68
C ILE A 483 18.47 -68.31 23.80
N ARG A 484 18.32 -69.53 23.26
CA ARG A 484 17.06 -70.00 22.65
C ARG A 484 16.38 -70.97 23.61
N ILE A 485 15.10 -70.76 23.83
CA ILE A 485 14.18 -71.74 24.43
C ILE A 485 13.55 -72.52 23.26
N LYS A 486 13.43 -73.84 23.36
CA LYS A 486 12.91 -74.71 22.29
C LYS A 486 11.63 -75.40 22.70
#